data_AF-A0A434EAZ5-F1
#
_entry.id   AF-A0A434EAZ5-F1
#
_cell.length_a   1.000
_cell.length_b   1.000
_cell.length_c   1.000
_cell.angle_alpha   90.00
_cell.angle_beta   90.00
_cell.angle_gamma   90.00
#
_symmetry.space_group_name_H-M   'P 1'
#
loop_
_entity.id
_entity.type
_entity.pdbx_description
1 polymer ?
#
loop_
_entity_poly.entity_id
_entity_poly.type
_entity_poly.pdbx_seq_one_letter_code
_entity_poly.pdbx_strand_id
1 'polypeptide(L)'
;MAFAVWLENRTPFSAATHVQVNSDGQEVLVAMFSASFHAPKEGSDLEPSGEQLPVIFGDTPFGNPALSSTRYESDIVPLKPASEIIVNGTAYAPNGKPIRETQVGLRVGGMRKALNVVGDRTYDMGSYSAPNPFLTMPIVYERAYGGTTADGNADPRNPVGVGFHHAPSADTQVRTQAPNITYPGEPFLNPSDRPKPAGFGALGRGWQPRIGYAGTYDQAWIETQWPLPPKDFDPRFNMCAPADQQVPRLVGGEQVTVIGMTPSGRWDFRLPRIVAPLRLIFADRV
;
A
#
# COMPACT_ATOMS: atom_id res chain seq x y z
N MET A 1 -31.56 4.88 -11.81
CA MET A 1 -31.92 3.45 -11.72
C MET A 1 -30.61 2.70 -11.80
N ALA A 2 -30.10 2.13 -10.71
CA ALA A 2 -28.90 1.31 -10.80
C ALA A 2 -29.25 0.05 -11.61
N PHE A 3 -28.69 -0.09 -12.80
CA PHE A 3 -28.85 -1.31 -13.57
C PHE A 3 -28.35 -2.48 -12.72
N ALA A 4 -29.22 -3.46 -12.44
CA ALA A 4 -28.80 -4.71 -11.86
C ALA A 4 -27.99 -5.47 -12.92
N VAL A 5 -26.69 -5.20 -12.98
CA VAL A 5 -25.77 -5.95 -13.84
C VAL A 5 -25.57 -7.31 -13.18
N TRP A 6 -26.20 -8.33 -13.75
CA TRP A 6 -25.99 -9.70 -13.31
C TRP A 6 -24.60 -10.18 -13.74
N LEU A 7 -23.85 -10.76 -12.80
CA LEU A 7 -22.50 -11.28 -13.02
C LEU A 7 -22.50 -12.80 -12.98
N GLU A 8 -22.15 -13.43 -14.10
CA GLU A 8 -21.84 -14.87 -14.16
C GLU A 8 -20.32 -15.08 -14.06
N ASN A 9 -19.83 -15.40 -12.87
CA ASN A 9 -18.42 -15.71 -12.68
C ASN A 9 -18.15 -17.21 -12.88
N ARG A 10 -17.43 -17.56 -13.95
CA ARG A 10 -17.01 -18.94 -14.26
C ARG A 10 -15.58 -19.26 -13.84
N THR A 11 -14.95 -18.38 -13.07
CA THR A 11 -13.59 -18.57 -12.54
C THR A 11 -13.64 -19.03 -11.08
N PRO A 12 -12.58 -19.65 -10.55
CA PRO A 12 -12.50 -19.97 -9.11
C PRO A 12 -12.16 -18.75 -8.24
N PHE A 13 -12.07 -17.55 -8.81
CA PHE A 13 -11.59 -16.33 -8.16
C PHE A 13 -12.74 -15.41 -7.77
N SER A 14 -12.48 -14.42 -6.91
CA SER A 14 -13.51 -13.45 -6.53
C SER A 14 -13.73 -12.44 -7.66
N ALA A 15 -14.99 -12.11 -7.93
CA ALA A 15 -15.36 -11.09 -8.90
C ALA A 15 -16.61 -10.35 -8.43
N ALA A 16 -16.67 -9.06 -8.74
CA ALA A 16 -17.82 -8.23 -8.45
C ALA A 16 -17.95 -7.12 -9.49
N THR A 17 -19.11 -6.48 -9.53
CA THR A 17 -19.36 -5.30 -10.36
C THR A 17 -19.88 -4.15 -9.51
N HIS A 18 -19.59 -2.93 -9.92
CA HIS A 18 -20.15 -1.73 -9.33
C HIS A 18 -20.37 -0.66 -10.40
N VAL A 19 -21.34 0.22 -10.21
CA VAL A 19 -21.57 1.37 -11.09
C VAL A 19 -21.17 2.62 -10.35
N GLN A 20 -20.27 3.40 -10.93
CA GLN A 20 -19.88 4.73 -10.43
C GLN A 20 -20.27 5.79 -11.43
N VAL A 21 -20.37 7.04 -10.97
CA VAL A 21 -20.58 8.19 -11.86
C VAL A 21 -19.27 8.97 -11.97
N ASN A 22 -18.86 9.29 -13.19
CA ASN A 22 -17.66 10.10 -13.42
C ASN A 22 -17.94 11.61 -13.29
N SER A 23 -16.91 12.44 -13.47
CA SER A 23 -17.02 13.91 -13.40
C SER A 23 -17.94 14.53 -14.47
N ASP A 24 -18.26 13.80 -15.52
CA ASP A 24 -19.19 14.23 -16.59
C ASP A 24 -20.63 13.75 -16.35
N GLY A 25 -20.90 13.09 -15.22
CA GLY A 25 -22.22 12.54 -14.91
C GLY A 25 -22.53 11.21 -15.63
N GLN A 26 -21.55 10.61 -16.31
CA GLN A 26 -21.74 9.33 -16.99
C GLN A 26 -21.59 8.17 -16.01
N GLU A 27 -22.51 7.21 -16.11
CA GLU A 27 -22.39 5.94 -15.41
C GLU A 27 -21.29 5.07 -16.03
N VAL A 28 -20.39 4.58 -15.19
CA VAL A 28 -19.28 3.71 -15.54
C VAL A 28 -19.44 2.39 -14.78
N LEU A 29 -19.63 1.31 -15.53
CA LEU A 29 -19.59 -0.05 -14.98
C LEU A 29 -18.13 -0.47 -14.73
N VAL A 30 -17.81 -0.72 -13.46
CA VAL A 30 -16.53 -1.26 -13.02
C VAL A 30 -16.69 -2.74 -12.75
N ALA A 31 -15.97 -3.57 -13.50
CA ALA A 31 -15.82 -5.00 -13.22
C ALA A 31 -14.49 -5.23 -12.50
N MET A 32 -14.55 -5.84 -11.32
CA MET A 32 -13.40 -6.10 -10.46
C MET A 32 -13.19 -7.61 -10.34
N PHE A 33 -11.93 -8.00 -10.29
CA PHE A 33 -11.51 -9.39 -10.24
C PHE A 33 -10.31 -9.51 -9.29
N SER A 34 -10.41 -10.36 -8.28
CA SER A 34 -9.37 -10.60 -7.29
C SER A 34 -9.01 -12.08 -7.26
N ALA A 35 -7.72 -12.37 -7.45
CA ALA A 35 -7.19 -13.72 -7.50
C ALA A 35 -6.05 -13.89 -6.50
N SER A 36 -6.27 -14.73 -5.50
CA SER A 36 -5.34 -15.05 -4.45
C SER A 36 -4.59 -16.34 -4.76
N PHE A 37 -3.28 -16.32 -4.54
CA PHE A 37 -2.37 -17.43 -4.72
C PHE A 37 -1.57 -17.62 -3.44
N HIS A 38 -1.11 -18.85 -3.22
CA HIS A 38 -0.22 -19.18 -2.13
C HIS A 38 0.92 -20.06 -2.64
N ALA A 39 2.06 -20.02 -1.95
CA ALA A 39 3.13 -20.99 -2.13
C ALA A 39 2.97 -22.06 -1.04
N PRO A 40 2.66 -23.33 -1.40
CA PRO A 40 2.53 -24.40 -0.41
C PRO A 40 3.78 -24.58 0.45
N LYS A 41 4.96 -24.31 -0.14
CA LYS A 41 6.25 -24.28 0.55
C LYS A 41 7.07 -23.13 0.01
N GLU A 42 7.98 -22.60 0.81
CA GLU A 42 8.89 -21.57 0.33
C GLU A 42 9.74 -22.12 -0.83
N GLY A 43 9.80 -21.35 -1.93
CA GLY A 43 10.49 -21.75 -3.16
C GLY A 43 9.70 -22.70 -4.08
N SER A 44 8.47 -23.09 -3.73
CA SER A 44 7.57 -23.75 -4.68
C SER A 44 6.90 -22.75 -5.62
N ASP A 45 6.37 -23.25 -6.73
CA ASP A 45 5.48 -22.46 -7.58
C ASP A 45 4.23 -22.03 -6.79
N LEU A 46 3.65 -20.90 -7.22
CA LEU A 46 2.40 -20.41 -6.68
C LEU A 46 1.22 -21.20 -7.26
N GLU A 47 0.28 -21.55 -6.39
CA GLU A 47 -0.99 -22.17 -6.78
C GLU A 47 -2.19 -21.33 -6.30
N PRO A 48 -3.33 -21.38 -7.01
CA PRO A 48 -4.55 -20.72 -6.54
C PRO A 48 -4.85 -21.09 -5.09
N SER A 49 -5.09 -20.10 -4.25
CA SER A 49 -5.42 -20.32 -2.84
C SER A 49 -6.79 -21.01 -2.72
N GLY A 50 -6.89 -21.98 -1.81
CA GLY A 50 -8.19 -22.57 -1.46
C GLY A 50 -9.15 -21.55 -0.83
N GLU A 51 -8.60 -20.51 -0.21
CA GLU A 51 -9.35 -19.35 0.30
C GLU A 51 -9.00 -18.12 -0.53
N GLN A 52 -10.00 -17.58 -1.24
CA GLN A 52 -9.84 -16.38 -2.05
C GLN A 52 -10.17 -15.14 -1.23
N LEU A 53 -9.30 -14.13 -1.29
CA LEU A 53 -9.66 -12.81 -0.78
C LEU A 53 -10.81 -12.23 -1.62
N PRO A 54 -11.84 -11.66 -0.98
CA PRO A 54 -12.96 -11.07 -1.70
C PRO A 54 -12.50 -9.82 -2.45
N VAL A 55 -13.25 -9.42 -3.49
CA VAL A 55 -13.25 -8.04 -3.95
C VAL A 55 -13.74 -7.15 -2.80
N ILE A 56 -12.94 -6.18 -2.39
CA ILE A 56 -13.24 -5.31 -1.24
C ILE A 56 -13.75 -3.94 -1.68
N PHE A 57 -14.84 -3.52 -1.04
CA PHE A 57 -15.55 -2.28 -1.37
C PHE A 57 -15.12 -1.10 -0.50
N GLY A 58 -14.30 -1.35 0.52
CA GLY A 58 -13.77 -0.35 1.44
C GLY A 58 -12.35 -0.70 1.86
N ASP A 59 -11.62 0.31 2.32
CA ASP A 59 -10.25 0.14 2.79
C ASP A 59 -10.22 -0.67 4.09
N THR A 60 -9.25 -1.58 4.21
CA THR A 60 -8.98 -2.36 5.41
C THR A 60 -7.70 -1.82 6.08
N PRO A 61 -7.79 -1.21 7.27
CA PRO A 61 -6.60 -0.76 8.03
C PRO A 61 -5.86 -1.94 8.68
N PHE A 62 -4.61 -1.73 9.11
CA PHE A 62 -3.90 -2.69 9.96
C PHE A 62 -4.52 -2.80 11.36
N GLY A 63 -5.08 -1.70 11.88
CA GLY A 63 -5.72 -1.62 13.19
C GLY A 63 -6.84 -0.58 13.19
N ASN A 64 -6.79 0.36 14.14
CA ASN A 64 -7.76 1.46 14.17
C ASN A 64 -7.56 2.37 12.94
N PRO A 65 -8.58 2.63 12.10
CA PRO A 65 -8.45 3.49 10.91
C PRO A 65 -7.89 4.89 11.18
N ALA A 66 -8.09 5.44 12.38
CA ALA A 66 -7.58 6.76 12.75
C ALA A 66 -6.09 6.73 13.18
N LEU A 67 -5.56 5.57 13.54
CA LEU A 67 -4.23 5.42 14.16
C LEU A 67 -3.31 4.46 13.40
N SER A 68 -3.75 3.94 12.25
CA SER A 68 -2.98 2.97 11.48
C SER A 68 -3.07 3.20 9.98
N SER A 69 -2.08 2.67 9.28
CA SER A 69 -1.99 2.68 7.83
C SER A 69 -2.94 1.67 7.18
N THR A 70 -3.25 1.89 5.91
CA THR A 70 -4.09 0.99 5.11
C THR A 70 -3.34 -0.30 4.78
N ARG A 71 -3.93 -1.45 5.11
CA ARG A 71 -3.42 -2.78 4.76
C ARG A 71 -3.87 -3.22 3.37
N TYR A 72 -5.15 -3.01 3.06
CA TYR A 72 -5.73 -3.25 1.74
C TYR A 72 -6.61 -2.08 1.34
N GLU A 73 -6.44 -1.56 0.12
CA GLU A 73 -7.29 -0.50 -0.42
C GLU A 73 -8.52 -1.11 -1.12
N SER A 74 -9.64 -0.40 -1.15
CA SER A 74 -10.80 -0.78 -1.94
C SER A 74 -10.47 -1.01 -3.43
N ASP A 75 -11.08 -2.05 -4.01
CA ASP A 75 -10.91 -2.43 -5.42
C ASP A 75 -11.80 -1.60 -6.36
N ILE A 76 -12.75 -0.84 -5.82
CA ILE A 76 -13.75 -0.10 -6.61
C ILE A 76 -13.15 1.16 -7.24
N VAL A 77 -12.35 0.96 -8.27
CA VAL A 77 -11.63 2.01 -8.98
C VAL A 77 -11.93 1.93 -10.48
N PRO A 78 -12.51 2.99 -11.09
CA PRO A 78 -12.81 2.99 -12.53
C PRO A 78 -11.56 2.93 -13.41
N LEU A 79 -10.49 3.60 -12.97
CA LEU A 79 -9.25 3.69 -13.72
C LEU A 79 -8.04 3.75 -12.78
N LYS A 80 -7.08 2.85 -13.00
CA LYS A 80 -5.70 2.94 -12.50
C LYS A 80 -4.76 3.14 -13.69
N PRO A 81 -4.02 4.26 -13.77
CA PRO A 81 -3.12 4.54 -14.90
C PRO A 81 -1.94 3.58 -15.06
N ALA A 82 -1.60 2.81 -14.04
CA ALA A 82 -0.48 1.87 -14.05
C ALA A 82 -0.77 0.66 -13.15
N SER A 83 0.09 -0.36 -13.20
CA SER A 83 0.07 -1.46 -12.23
C SER A 83 0.82 -1.07 -10.96
N GLU A 84 0.31 -1.53 -9.82
CA GLU A 84 0.86 -1.24 -8.50
C GLU A 84 1.24 -2.52 -7.79
N ILE A 85 2.32 -2.46 -7.02
CA ILE A 85 2.80 -3.59 -6.24
C ILE A 85 2.81 -3.16 -4.79
N ILE A 86 2.09 -3.88 -3.94
CA ILE A 86 2.03 -3.66 -2.49
C ILE A 86 2.61 -4.90 -1.80
N VAL A 87 3.36 -4.69 -0.73
CA VAL A 87 3.81 -5.79 0.15
C VAL A 87 3.41 -5.49 1.58
N ASN A 88 2.58 -6.38 2.13
CA ASN A 88 2.32 -6.47 3.56
C ASN A 88 3.31 -7.49 4.13
N GLY A 89 4.42 -7.01 4.71
CA GLY A 89 5.56 -7.86 5.06
C GLY A 89 6.18 -7.53 6.42
N THR A 90 7.06 -8.43 6.84
CA THR A 90 7.82 -8.35 8.09
C THR A 90 9.27 -8.61 7.76
N ALA A 91 10.19 -7.78 8.24
CA ALA A 91 11.62 -8.04 8.16
C ALA A 91 12.02 -9.18 9.10
N TYR A 92 12.89 -10.08 8.65
CA TYR A 92 13.39 -11.21 9.43
C TYR A 92 14.89 -11.12 9.64
N ALA A 93 15.32 -11.42 10.85
CA ALA A 93 16.72 -11.63 11.18
C ALA A 93 17.23 -12.94 10.57
N PRO A 94 18.41 -12.94 9.93
CA PRO A 94 18.95 -14.14 9.31
C PRO A 94 19.31 -15.18 10.38
N ASN A 95 19.01 -16.46 10.08
CA ASN A 95 19.37 -17.61 10.93
C ASN A 95 18.83 -17.55 12.37
N GLY A 96 17.76 -16.79 12.62
CA GLY A 96 17.16 -16.64 13.96
C GLY A 96 18.06 -15.95 14.98
N LYS A 97 19.07 -15.20 14.55
CA LYS A 97 19.97 -14.44 15.45
C LYS A 97 19.56 -12.98 15.50
N PRO A 98 19.30 -12.39 16.68
CA PRO A 98 18.91 -10.98 16.77
C PRO A 98 19.93 -10.05 16.11
N ILE A 99 19.43 -9.12 15.30
CA ILE A 99 20.21 -8.12 14.56
C ILE A 99 19.76 -6.71 14.94
N ARG A 100 20.65 -5.74 14.81
CA ARG A 100 20.32 -4.32 15.05
C ARG A 100 19.81 -3.62 13.80
N GLU A 101 20.21 -4.10 12.64
CA GLU A 101 19.81 -3.57 11.35
C GLU A 101 19.86 -4.66 10.28
N THR A 102 19.03 -4.51 9.25
CA THR A 102 19.06 -5.31 8.03
C THR A 102 18.54 -4.50 6.85
N GLN A 103 18.72 -5.04 5.65
CA GLN A 103 18.09 -4.55 4.45
C GLN A 103 17.04 -5.55 3.97
N VAL A 104 15.89 -5.03 3.57
CA VAL A 104 14.84 -5.80 2.90
C VAL A 104 14.68 -5.31 1.47
N GLY A 105 14.26 -6.20 0.57
CA GLY A 105 14.21 -5.88 -0.85
C GLY A 105 13.09 -6.58 -1.60
N LEU A 106 12.61 -5.90 -2.63
CA LEU A 106 11.62 -6.41 -3.56
C LEU A 106 12.10 -6.14 -4.98
N ARG A 107 12.03 -7.16 -5.83
CA ARG A 107 12.19 -7.02 -7.28
C ARG A 107 11.01 -7.68 -7.96
N VAL A 108 10.39 -6.98 -8.91
CA VAL A 108 9.35 -7.53 -9.79
C VAL A 108 9.67 -7.12 -11.21
N GLY A 109 10.12 -8.08 -12.03
CA GLY A 109 10.64 -7.80 -13.37
C GLY A 109 11.78 -6.77 -13.33
N GLY A 110 11.51 -5.58 -13.89
CA GLY A 110 12.42 -4.44 -13.93
C GLY A 110 12.41 -3.56 -12.67
N MET A 111 11.31 -3.55 -11.90
CA MET A 111 11.20 -2.74 -10.68
C MET A 111 12.06 -3.35 -9.57
N ARG A 112 12.74 -2.48 -8.81
CA ARG A 112 13.55 -2.85 -7.64
C ARG A 112 13.38 -1.80 -6.56
N LYS A 113 13.20 -2.24 -5.32
CA LYS A 113 13.16 -1.39 -4.14
C LYS A 113 13.86 -2.09 -2.98
N ALA A 114 14.63 -1.32 -2.23
CA ALA A 114 15.29 -1.78 -1.01
C ALA A 114 15.08 -0.76 0.10
N LEU A 115 14.84 -1.25 1.31
CA LEU A 115 14.64 -0.43 2.51
C LEU A 115 15.58 -0.91 3.61
N ASN A 116 16.10 0.01 4.41
CA ASN A 116 16.81 -0.30 5.64
C ASN A 116 15.80 -0.45 6.77
N VAL A 117 16.00 -1.45 7.62
CA VAL A 117 15.19 -1.73 8.80
C VAL A 117 16.12 -1.75 10.01
N VAL A 118 15.93 -0.79 10.91
CA VAL A 118 16.77 -0.53 12.08
C VAL A 118 15.97 -0.78 13.34
N GLY A 119 16.58 -1.42 14.34
CA GLY A 119 16.03 -1.69 15.66
C GLY A 119 15.43 -0.46 16.35
N ASP A 120 14.55 -0.68 17.32
CA ASP A 120 13.95 0.42 18.08
C ASP A 120 15.03 1.28 18.77
N ARG A 121 14.84 2.59 18.73
CA ARG A 121 15.77 3.57 19.32
C ARG A 121 15.01 4.52 20.22
N THR A 122 15.60 4.86 21.35
CA THR A 122 15.12 5.92 22.25
C THR A 122 15.99 7.16 22.11
N TYR A 123 15.41 8.34 22.25
CA TYR A 123 16.11 9.61 22.26
C TYR A 123 16.31 10.05 23.70
N ASP A 124 17.57 10.20 24.10
CA ASP A 124 17.94 10.67 25.43
C ASP A 124 19.20 11.54 25.35
N MET A 125 19.28 12.55 26.21
CA MET A 125 20.43 13.46 26.34
C MET A 125 20.99 13.99 25.01
N GLY A 126 20.11 14.28 24.03
CA GLY A 126 20.49 14.86 22.74
C GLY A 126 20.90 13.86 21.65
N SER A 127 20.77 12.56 21.89
CA SER A 127 21.15 11.52 20.92
C SER A 127 20.21 10.33 20.91
N TYR A 128 20.20 9.57 19.82
CA TYR A 128 19.51 8.29 19.76
C TYR A 128 20.38 7.18 20.35
N SER A 129 19.76 6.26 21.08
CA SER A 129 20.40 5.03 21.54
C SER A 129 20.91 4.20 20.36
N ALA A 130 21.83 3.28 20.64
CA ALA A 130 22.10 2.20 19.70
C ALA A 130 20.80 1.40 19.41
N PRO A 131 20.56 0.93 18.18
CA PRO A 131 19.32 0.22 17.84
C PRO A 131 19.16 -1.07 18.63
N ASN A 132 18.01 -1.29 19.26
CA ASN A 132 17.75 -2.53 19.99
C ASN A 132 17.72 -3.74 19.04
N PRO A 133 18.40 -4.86 19.36
CA PRO A 133 18.35 -6.05 18.52
C PRO A 133 16.92 -6.60 18.38
N PHE A 134 16.57 -7.08 17.20
CA PHE A 134 15.28 -7.70 16.91
C PHE A 134 15.44 -9.01 16.11
N LEU A 135 14.47 -9.91 16.25
CA LEU A 135 14.34 -11.11 15.41
C LEU A 135 13.45 -10.86 14.21
N THR A 136 12.37 -10.09 14.40
CA THR A 136 11.46 -9.69 13.33
C THR A 136 11.00 -8.26 13.55
N MET A 137 10.60 -7.58 12.47
CA MET A 137 10.05 -6.23 12.55
C MET A 137 9.00 -5.99 11.45
N PRO A 138 7.74 -5.66 11.80
CA PRO A 138 6.72 -5.33 10.80
C PRO A 138 7.15 -4.14 9.94
N ILE A 139 6.93 -4.24 8.63
CA ILE A 139 7.20 -3.15 7.68
C ILE A 139 5.89 -2.39 7.45
N VAL A 140 5.64 -1.42 8.32
CA VAL A 140 4.40 -0.61 8.36
C VAL A 140 4.73 0.88 8.51
N TYR A 141 3.87 1.79 8.05
CA TYR A 141 4.18 3.22 8.00
C TYR A 141 4.28 3.88 9.39
N GLU A 142 3.69 3.27 10.42
CA GLU A 142 3.78 3.62 11.83
C GLU A 142 5.23 3.56 12.34
N ARG A 143 6.08 2.78 11.67
CA ARG A 143 7.52 2.65 11.94
C ARG A 143 8.40 3.44 10.94
N ALA A 144 7.79 4.18 10.02
CA ALA A 144 8.48 5.03 9.05
C ALA A 144 8.44 6.50 9.47
N TYR A 145 9.27 7.32 8.81
CA TYR A 145 9.32 8.75 9.12
C TYR A 145 7.95 9.42 8.90
N GLY A 146 7.57 10.30 9.83
CA GLY A 146 6.32 11.03 9.81
C GLY A 146 5.78 11.23 11.22
N GLY A 147 4.46 11.31 11.35
CA GLY A 147 3.75 11.41 12.62
C GLY A 147 3.00 12.73 12.77
N THR A 148 2.21 12.76 13.84
CA THR A 148 1.41 13.92 14.25
C THR A 148 1.81 14.31 15.67
N THR A 149 2.21 15.56 15.87
CA THR A 149 2.57 16.09 17.19
C THR A 149 1.34 16.33 18.06
N ALA A 150 1.54 16.52 19.37
CA ALA A 150 0.45 16.69 20.32
C ALA A 150 -0.43 17.94 20.08
N ASP A 151 0.11 18.97 19.45
CA ASP A 151 -0.59 20.18 19.00
C ASP A 151 -1.28 20.01 17.62
N GLY A 152 -1.23 18.82 17.04
CA GLY A 152 -1.94 18.47 15.79
C GLY A 152 -1.17 18.77 14.51
N ASN A 153 0.09 19.20 14.59
CA ASN A 153 0.93 19.37 13.40
C ASN A 153 1.36 18.00 12.86
N ALA A 154 0.93 17.66 11.66
CA ALA A 154 1.15 16.35 11.05
C ALA A 154 2.08 16.44 9.82
N ASP A 155 2.97 15.45 9.64
CA ASP A 155 3.60 15.27 8.34
C ASP A 155 2.54 14.77 7.36
N PRO A 156 2.16 15.55 6.34
CA PRO A 156 1.08 15.17 5.43
C PRO A 156 1.43 13.93 4.59
N ARG A 157 2.71 13.54 4.51
CA ARG A 157 3.17 12.36 3.76
C ARG A 157 2.95 11.05 4.53
N ASN A 158 2.93 11.12 5.87
CA ASN A 158 2.71 9.97 6.75
C ASN A 158 2.30 10.44 8.17
N PRO A 159 1.04 10.80 8.41
CA PRO A 159 0.59 11.34 9.69
C PRO A 159 0.61 10.32 10.84
N VAL A 160 0.72 9.01 10.55
CA VAL A 160 0.73 7.94 11.56
C VAL A 160 2.14 7.48 11.94
N GLY A 161 3.16 7.96 11.23
CA GLY A 161 4.56 7.58 11.44
C GLY A 161 5.19 8.16 12.70
N VAL A 162 6.52 8.14 12.75
CA VAL A 162 7.31 8.54 13.92
C VAL A 162 8.47 9.48 13.55
N GLY A 163 8.80 10.40 14.44
CA GLY A 163 10.01 11.24 14.36
C GLY A 163 9.82 12.63 13.75
N PHE A 164 8.68 12.94 13.13
CA PHE A 164 8.35 14.31 12.69
C PHE A 164 8.21 15.24 13.90
N HIS A 165 9.16 16.16 14.11
CA HIS A 165 9.21 17.02 15.29
C HIS A 165 9.06 16.24 16.62
N HIS A 166 9.72 15.07 16.71
CA HIS A 166 9.61 14.15 17.85
C HIS A 166 8.20 13.57 18.08
N ALA A 167 7.31 13.62 17.08
CA ALA A 167 6.03 12.95 17.14
C ALA A 167 6.20 11.45 17.43
N PRO A 168 5.45 10.90 18.40
CA PRO A 168 5.36 9.46 18.57
C PRO A 168 4.58 8.84 17.40
N SER A 169 4.77 7.54 17.20
CA SER A 169 3.89 6.74 16.33
C SER A 169 2.44 6.85 16.80
N ALA A 170 1.49 6.91 15.84
CA ALA A 170 0.07 6.85 16.16
C ALA A 170 -0.34 5.49 16.74
N ASP A 171 0.34 4.41 16.35
CA ASP A 171 0.24 3.12 17.03
C ASP A 171 1.07 3.13 18.31
N THR A 172 0.37 3.15 19.45
CA THR A 172 0.96 3.14 20.81
C THR A 172 1.78 1.88 21.14
N GLN A 173 1.66 0.81 20.35
CA GLN A 173 2.49 -0.39 20.49
C GLN A 173 3.90 -0.20 19.90
N VAL A 174 4.08 0.75 18.99
CA VAL A 174 5.38 1.13 18.45
C VAL A 174 6.08 2.07 19.43
N ARG A 175 7.14 1.58 20.09
CA ARG A 175 7.83 2.29 21.18
C ARG A 175 9.09 3.03 20.76
N THR A 176 9.51 2.90 19.50
CA THR A 176 10.66 3.66 18.98
C THR A 176 10.36 5.16 18.94
N GLN A 177 11.40 5.98 19.06
CA GLN A 177 11.35 7.45 18.91
C GLN A 177 12.08 7.92 17.64
N ALA A 178 12.56 6.97 16.85
CA ALA A 178 13.12 7.20 15.52
C ALA A 178 12.49 6.21 14.53
N PRO A 179 12.29 6.58 13.26
CA PRO A 179 11.85 5.65 12.24
C PRO A 179 12.80 4.46 12.16
N ASN A 180 12.20 3.27 12.15
CA ASN A 180 12.89 2.02 11.93
C ASN A 180 13.12 1.79 10.42
N ILE A 181 12.19 2.25 9.59
CA ILE A 181 12.16 1.95 8.15
C ILE A 181 12.57 3.21 7.37
N THR A 182 13.63 3.10 6.59
CA THR A 182 14.19 4.23 5.81
C THR A 182 14.64 3.75 4.43
N TYR A 183 14.75 4.69 3.48
CA TYR A 183 15.46 4.41 2.23
C TYR A 183 16.97 4.36 2.50
N PRO A 184 17.75 3.50 1.81
CA PRO A 184 19.20 3.38 2.05
C PRO A 184 19.98 4.70 1.91
N GLY A 185 19.54 5.61 1.02
CA GLY A 185 20.14 6.91 0.82
C GLY A 185 19.59 8.04 1.69
N GLU A 186 18.59 7.77 2.52
CA GLU A 186 17.94 8.75 3.40
C GLU A 186 17.81 8.17 4.82
N PRO A 187 18.93 7.83 5.50
CA PRO A 187 18.88 7.34 6.87
C PRO A 187 18.38 8.44 7.82
N PHE A 188 17.92 8.02 9.00
CA PHE A 188 17.54 8.92 10.07
C PHE A 188 18.52 8.74 11.23
N LEU A 189 19.51 9.62 11.32
CA LEU A 189 20.58 9.61 12.30
C LEU A 189 20.39 10.70 13.36
N ASN A 190 19.83 11.85 12.96
CA ASN A 190 19.63 13.03 13.79
C ASN A 190 18.16 13.47 13.81
N PRO A 191 17.68 14.12 14.88
CA PRO A 191 16.31 14.64 14.96
C PRO A 191 15.96 15.70 13.89
N SER A 192 16.96 16.33 13.29
CA SER A 192 16.78 17.30 12.19
C SER A 192 16.57 16.64 10.83
N ASP A 193 16.83 15.34 10.70
CA ASP A 193 16.70 14.63 9.42
C ASP A 193 15.23 14.58 9.00
N ARG A 194 14.98 14.69 7.70
CA ARG A 194 13.63 14.72 7.09
C ARG A 194 13.51 13.72 5.93
N PRO A 195 13.83 12.43 6.13
CA PRO A 195 13.74 11.45 5.06
C PRO A 195 12.28 11.29 4.59
N LYS A 196 12.09 10.74 3.41
CA LYS A 196 10.75 10.35 2.95
C LYS A 196 10.24 9.17 3.77
N PRO A 197 8.91 9.10 4.02
CA PRO A 197 8.31 7.89 4.58
C PRO A 197 8.61 6.69 3.68
N ALA A 198 9.24 5.67 4.25
CA ALA A 198 9.66 4.47 3.54
C ALA A 198 8.74 3.31 3.90
N GLY A 199 8.29 2.55 2.90
CA GLY A 199 7.43 1.39 3.11
C GLY A 199 7.11 0.69 1.79
N PHE A 200 6.52 -0.50 1.89
CA PHE A 200 5.96 -1.21 0.73
C PHE A 200 4.43 -1.22 0.69
N GLY A 201 3.79 -0.78 1.78
CA GLY A 201 2.33 -0.79 1.96
C GLY A 201 1.61 0.30 1.18
N ALA A 202 0.28 0.31 1.28
CA ALA A 202 -0.57 1.33 0.69
C ALA A 202 -0.46 2.67 1.43
N LEU A 203 -0.33 3.75 0.68
CA LEU A 203 -0.42 5.13 1.17
C LEU A 203 -1.89 5.52 1.36
N GLY A 204 -2.22 6.18 2.46
CA GLY A 204 -3.59 6.64 2.73
C GLY A 204 -4.09 7.67 1.70
N ARG A 205 -5.40 7.67 1.42
CA ARG A 205 -6.02 8.61 0.45
C ARG A 205 -5.83 10.08 0.83
N GLY A 206 -5.87 10.38 2.13
CA GLY A 206 -5.64 11.72 2.68
C GLY A 206 -4.17 12.13 2.77
N TRP A 207 -3.23 11.27 2.37
CA TRP A 207 -1.80 11.53 2.50
C TRP A 207 -1.24 12.10 1.21
N GLN A 208 -0.17 12.88 1.32
CA GLN A 208 0.67 13.26 0.18
C GLN A 208 1.39 12.02 -0.39
N PRO A 209 1.53 11.90 -1.72
CA PRO A 209 1.07 12.87 -2.74
C PRO A 209 -0.40 12.67 -3.15
N ARG A 210 -1.05 11.58 -2.71
CA ARG A 210 -2.37 11.16 -3.21
C ARG A 210 -3.43 12.23 -3.09
N ILE A 211 -3.54 12.89 -1.93
CA ILE A 211 -4.55 13.92 -1.70
C ILE A 211 -4.47 15.09 -2.69
N GLY A 212 -3.28 15.36 -3.24
CA GLY A 212 -3.09 16.38 -4.27
C GLY A 212 -3.71 16.04 -5.63
N TYR A 213 -4.16 14.80 -5.83
CA TYR A 213 -4.84 14.33 -7.04
C TYR A 213 -6.37 14.25 -6.89
N ALA A 214 -6.91 14.55 -5.71
CA ALA A 214 -8.35 14.46 -5.46
C ALA A 214 -9.17 15.52 -6.25
N GLY A 215 -8.50 16.55 -6.77
CA GLY A 215 -9.16 17.70 -7.39
C GLY A 215 -9.59 18.75 -6.35
N THR A 216 -10.29 19.78 -6.83
CA THR A 216 -10.64 20.95 -6.02
C THR A 216 -12.09 20.87 -5.51
N TYR A 217 -12.26 20.81 -4.18
CA TYR A 217 -13.55 20.75 -3.50
C TYR A 217 -13.86 22.08 -2.79
N ASP A 218 -14.15 23.13 -3.56
CA ASP A 218 -14.45 24.47 -3.07
C ASP A 218 -15.94 24.85 -3.24
N GLN A 219 -16.29 26.11 -2.96
CA GLN A 219 -17.65 26.62 -3.09
C GLN A 219 -18.17 26.53 -4.54
N ALA A 220 -17.30 26.73 -5.54
CA ALA A 220 -17.70 26.62 -6.94
C ALA A 220 -18.04 25.16 -7.29
N TRP A 221 -17.30 24.18 -6.76
CA TRP A 221 -17.66 22.77 -6.86
C TRP A 221 -19.03 22.49 -6.22
N ILE A 222 -19.32 23.03 -5.03
CA ILE A 222 -20.63 22.86 -4.37
C ILE A 222 -21.77 23.40 -5.26
N GLU A 223 -21.58 24.59 -5.85
CA GLU A 223 -22.62 25.26 -6.63
C GLU A 223 -22.86 24.65 -8.01
N THR A 224 -21.84 24.04 -8.62
CA THR A 224 -21.87 23.72 -10.05
C THR A 224 -21.61 22.25 -10.40
N GLN A 225 -21.03 21.48 -9.48
CA GLN A 225 -20.54 20.13 -9.75
C GLN A 225 -21.08 19.09 -8.76
N TRP A 226 -21.32 19.45 -7.50
CA TRP A 226 -21.89 18.54 -6.51
C TRP A 226 -23.18 17.90 -7.04
N PRO A 227 -23.38 16.57 -6.89
CA PRO A 227 -22.57 15.62 -6.14
C PRO A 227 -21.47 14.88 -6.94
N LEU A 228 -21.15 15.32 -8.15
CA LEU A 228 -20.14 14.69 -9.01
C LEU A 228 -18.71 14.96 -8.51
N PRO A 229 -17.73 14.08 -8.82
CA PRO A 229 -16.32 14.38 -8.59
C PRO A 229 -15.89 15.69 -9.26
N PRO A 230 -14.91 16.43 -8.71
CA PRO A 230 -14.34 17.61 -9.36
C PRO A 230 -13.85 17.30 -10.78
N LYS A 231 -13.96 18.29 -11.68
CA LYS A 231 -13.52 18.12 -13.08
C LYS A 231 -12.01 18.00 -13.23
N ASP A 232 -11.26 18.47 -12.23
CA ASP A 232 -9.80 18.36 -12.13
C ASP A 232 -9.34 17.14 -11.32
N PHE A 233 -10.24 16.19 -11.02
CA PHE A 233 -9.87 14.91 -10.41
C PHE A 233 -8.86 14.18 -11.30
N ASP A 234 -7.74 13.75 -10.72
CA ASP A 234 -6.71 13.01 -11.42
C ASP A 234 -6.76 11.53 -11.01
N PRO A 235 -6.88 10.57 -11.96
CA PRO A 235 -6.93 9.14 -11.66
C PRO A 235 -5.73 8.59 -10.86
N ARG A 236 -4.60 9.31 -10.81
CA ARG A 236 -3.48 9.01 -9.91
C ARG A 236 -3.87 9.07 -8.43
N PHE A 237 -4.97 9.73 -8.07
CA PHE A 237 -5.57 9.65 -6.74
C PHE A 237 -5.82 8.19 -6.32
N ASN A 238 -6.18 7.32 -7.27
CA ASN A 238 -6.47 5.91 -7.02
C ASN A 238 -5.23 5.01 -6.96
N MET A 239 -4.03 5.58 -7.15
CA MET A 239 -2.77 4.85 -7.02
C MET A 239 -2.32 4.89 -5.56
N CYS A 240 -2.30 3.74 -4.88
CA CYS A 240 -1.96 3.63 -3.47
C CYS A 240 -0.53 3.16 -3.18
N ALA A 241 0.19 2.62 -4.16
CA ALA A 241 1.60 2.27 -3.97
C ALA A 241 2.47 3.52 -4.00
N PRO A 242 3.58 3.55 -3.24
CA PRO A 242 4.66 4.50 -3.46
C PRO A 242 5.09 4.55 -4.94
N ALA A 243 5.48 5.73 -5.43
CA ALA A 243 5.78 5.94 -6.85
C ALA A 243 6.87 4.99 -7.41
N ASP A 244 7.80 4.55 -6.57
CA ASP A 244 8.86 3.59 -6.91
C ASP A 244 8.38 2.12 -6.97
N GLN A 245 7.09 1.86 -6.71
CA GLN A 245 6.40 0.58 -6.82
C GLN A 245 5.30 0.57 -7.89
N GLN A 246 5.21 1.64 -8.69
CA GLN A 246 4.29 1.75 -9.80
C GLN A 246 5.02 1.41 -11.10
N VAL A 247 4.46 0.50 -11.91
CA VAL A 247 5.02 0.07 -13.18
C VAL A 247 3.99 0.21 -14.29
N PRO A 248 4.37 0.53 -15.54
CA PRO A 248 3.41 0.77 -16.61
C PRO A 248 2.37 -0.33 -16.77
N ARG A 249 2.79 -1.61 -16.67
CA ARG A 249 1.90 -2.77 -16.76
C ARG A 249 2.56 -4.03 -16.21
N LEU A 250 1.79 -4.87 -15.52
CA LEU A 250 2.09 -6.28 -15.26
C LEU A 250 1.23 -7.19 -16.15
N VAL A 251 1.82 -8.25 -16.69
CA VAL A 251 1.16 -9.20 -17.61
C VAL A 251 1.19 -10.65 -17.12
N GLY A 252 1.87 -10.92 -16.00
CA GLY A 252 2.10 -12.26 -15.47
C GLY A 252 3.35 -12.90 -16.07
N GLY A 253 3.98 -13.76 -15.28
CA GLY A 253 5.24 -14.45 -15.60
C GLY A 253 6.50 -13.67 -15.23
N GLU A 254 6.39 -12.43 -14.77
CA GLU A 254 7.52 -11.64 -14.27
C GLU A 254 8.19 -12.37 -13.09
N GLN A 255 9.53 -12.38 -13.09
CA GLN A 255 10.29 -12.87 -11.95
C GLN A 255 10.11 -11.93 -10.76
N VAL A 256 9.73 -12.50 -9.63
CA VAL A 256 9.67 -11.83 -8.34
C VAL A 256 10.78 -12.35 -7.45
N THR A 257 11.46 -11.44 -6.75
CA THR A 257 12.42 -11.76 -5.69
C THR A 257 12.10 -10.91 -4.47
N VAL A 258 11.93 -11.56 -3.33
CA VAL A 258 11.72 -10.95 -2.02
C VAL A 258 12.93 -11.29 -1.14
N ILE A 259 13.55 -10.28 -0.53
CA ILE A 259 14.75 -10.41 0.31
C ILE A 259 14.45 -9.90 1.72
N GLY A 260 14.88 -10.67 2.71
CA GLY A 260 14.81 -10.30 4.13
C GLY A 260 13.40 -10.23 4.70
N MET A 261 12.37 -10.62 3.93
CA MET A 261 10.96 -10.60 4.35
C MET A 261 10.34 -12.00 4.50
N THR A 262 11.18 -13.02 4.58
CA THR A 262 10.80 -14.40 4.92
C THR A 262 11.82 -14.99 5.90
N PRO A 263 11.47 -16.03 6.67
CA PRO A 263 12.41 -16.69 7.58
C PRO A 263 13.66 -17.25 6.89
N SER A 264 13.57 -17.71 5.64
CA SER A 264 14.74 -18.18 4.88
C SER A 264 15.64 -17.04 4.35
N GLY A 265 15.11 -15.81 4.35
CA GLY A 265 15.79 -14.60 3.90
C GLY A 265 15.69 -14.32 2.40
N ARG A 266 15.27 -15.28 1.57
CA ARG A 266 15.07 -15.06 0.13
C ARG A 266 13.96 -15.95 -0.41
N TRP A 267 13.02 -15.32 -1.11
CA TRP A 267 11.95 -16.00 -1.82
C TRP A 267 11.87 -15.54 -3.27
N ASP A 268 12.04 -16.47 -4.19
CA ASP A 268 11.90 -16.27 -5.62
C ASP A 268 10.68 -17.03 -6.14
N PHE A 269 9.89 -16.38 -7.01
CA PHE A 269 8.76 -17.00 -7.69
C PHE A 269 8.42 -16.22 -8.96
N ARG A 270 7.47 -16.71 -9.76
CA ARG A 270 6.93 -15.99 -10.90
C ARG A 270 5.52 -15.50 -10.62
N LEU A 271 5.23 -14.27 -11.03
CA LEU A 271 3.87 -13.73 -10.94
C LEU A 271 2.91 -14.63 -11.73
N PRO A 272 1.78 -15.07 -11.17
CA PRO A 272 0.83 -15.91 -11.88
C PRO A 272 0.30 -15.22 -13.13
N ARG A 273 0.11 -15.98 -14.20
CA ARG A 273 -0.54 -15.49 -15.41
C ARG A 273 -2.01 -15.90 -15.39
N ILE A 274 -2.90 -14.92 -15.47
CA ILE A 274 -4.35 -15.14 -15.43
C ILE A 274 -4.96 -14.58 -16.71
N VAL A 275 -5.85 -15.38 -17.32
CA VAL A 275 -6.67 -14.95 -18.45
C VAL A 275 -8.13 -15.12 -18.03
N ALA A 276 -8.79 -13.99 -17.76
CA ALA A 276 -10.20 -13.93 -17.38
C ALA A 276 -10.95 -13.05 -18.41
N PRO A 277 -11.43 -13.62 -19.52
CA PRO A 277 -12.15 -12.85 -20.54
C PRO A 277 -13.50 -12.38 -20.00
N LEU A 278 -13.82 -11.10 -20.22
CA LEU A 278 -15.11 -10.50 -19.88
C LEU A 278 -15.98 -10.42 -21.14
N ARG A 279 -17.22 -10.92 -21.06
CA ARG A 279 -18.23 -10.76 -22.11
C ARG A 279 -19.40 -9.93 -21.58
N LEU A 280 -19.65 -8.79 -22.21
CA LEU A 280 -20.83 -7.97 -21.93
C LEU A 280 -21.98 -8.43 -22.83
N ILE A 281 -23.14 -8.69 -22.23
CA ILE A 281 -24.37 -9.08 -22.93
C ILE A 281 -25.41 -8.00 -22.62
N PHE A 282 -25.91 -7.37 -23.67
CA PHE A 282 -26.92 -6.31 -23.59
C PHE A 282 -28.26 -6.88 -24.00
N ALA A 283 -29.33 -6.56 -23.27
CA ALA A 283 -30.67 -7.02 -23.61
C ALA A 283 -31.20 -6.39 -24.91
N ASP A 284 -30.67 -5.21 -25.27
CA ASP A 284 -31.17 -4.33 -26.33
C ASP A 284 -30.18 -4.16 -27.51
N ARG A 285 -29.02 -4.83 -27.47
CA ARG A 285 -28.04 -4.81 -28.57
C ARG A 285 -27.84 -6.23 -29.09
N VAL A 286 -28.46 -6.52 -30.25
CA VAL A 286 -28.22 -7.75 -31.05
C VAL A 286 -26.93 -7.61 -31.82
#